data_AF-A0ABD0L7A4-F1
#
_entry.id   AF-A0ABD0L7A4-F1
#
_cell.length_a   1.000
_cell.length_b   1.000
_cell.length_c   1.000
_cell.angle_alpha   90.00
_cell.angle_beta   90.00
_cell.angle_gamma   90.00
#
_symmetry.space_group_name_H-M   'P 1'
#
loop_
_entity.id
_entity.type
_entity.pdbx_description
1 polymer ?
#
loop_
_entity_poly.entity_id
_entity_poly.type
_entity_poly.pdbx_seq_one_letter_code
_entity_poly.pdbx_strand_id
1 'polypeptide(L)' 'EYPNQMSVAYFGRGSGPIILDDLDCGGHEKSLFDCRHGGVMQHDCYHSEDVGVDCQP' A
#
# COMPACT_ATOMS: atom_id res chain seq x y z
N GLU A 1 -16.83 -4.96 -7.32
CA GLU A 1 -15.63 -5.46 -8.01
C GLU A 1 -15.61 -4.83 -9.40
N TYR A 2 -14.72 -3.87 -9.63
CA TYR A 2 -14.57 -3.22 -10.93
C TYR A 2 -13.66 -4.10 -11.80
N PRO A 3 -14.04 -4.43 -13.05
CA PRO A 3 -13.43 -5.52 -13.82
C PRO A 3 -12.00 -5.27 -14.34
N ASN A 4 -11.33 -4.18 -13.90
CA ASN A 4 -10.09 -3.71 -14.51
C ASN A 4 -8.93 -3.49 -13.50
N GLN A 5 -9.07 -3.88 -12.22
CA GLN A 5 -7.95 -3.83 -11.28
C GLN A 5 -7.12 -5.12 -11.38
N MET A 6 -5.81 -5.01 -11.63
CA MET A 6 -4.87 -6.12 -11.45
C MET A 6 -4.88 -6.54 -9.98
N SER A 7 -5.29 -7.78 -9.68
CA SER A 7 -5.34 -8.28 -8.31
C SER A 7 -3.95 -8.72 -7.84
N VAL A 8 -3.36 -8.04 -6.85
CA VAL A 8 -2.17 -8.53 -6.15
C VAL A 8 -2.21 -8.17 -4.67
N ALA A 9 -3.02 -8.93 -3.90
CA ALA A 9 -2.98 -8.96 -2.44
C ALA A 9 -2.37 -10.30 -1.99
N TYR A 10 -1.05 -10.45 -2.16
CA TYR A 10 -0.35 -11.73 -2.05
C TYR A 10 -0.55 -12.43 -0.69
N PHE A 11 -0.53 -11.66 0.40
CA PHE A 11 -0.75 -12.15 1.77
C PHE A 11 -2.23 -12.15 2.20
N GLY A 12 -3.14 -11.94 1.27
CA GLY A 12 -4.56 -11.71 1.53
C GLY A 12 -4.92 -10.23 1.55
N ARG A 13 -6.20 -9.95 1.30
CA ARG A 13 -6.74 -8.59 1.27
C ARG A 13 -7.10 -8.12 2.69
N GLY A 14 -6.87 -6.86 2.99
CA GLY A 14 -7.32 -6.21 4.21
C GLY A 14 -8.81 -5.84 4.20
N SER A 15 -9.20 -5.11 5.23
CA SER A 15 -10.53 -4.51 5.38
C SER A 15 -10.42 -3.20 6.16
N GLY A 16 -11.20 -2.19 5.78
CA GLY A 16 -11.23 -0.89 6.45
C GLY A 16 -10.55 0.19 5.60
N PRO A 17 -10.07 1.30 6.21
CA PRO A 17 -9.37 2.33 5.46
C PRO A 17 -8.03 1.83 4.90
N ILE A 18 -7.76 2.11 3.63
CA ILE A 18 -6.40 2.01 3.07
C ILE A 18 -5.67 3.30 3.45
N ILE A 19 -4.47 3.15 4.02
CA ILE A 19 -3.82 4.24 4.77
C ILE A 19 -2.82 5.02 3.91
N LEU A 20 -2.10 4.34 3.03
CA LEU A 20 -1.03 4.91 2.20
C LEU A 20 -1.13 4.32 0.78
N ASP A 21 -0.72 5.11 -0.18
CA ASP A 21 -0.68 4.81 -1.61
C ASP A 21 0.51 5.53 -2.24
N ASP A 22 1.03 5.00 -3.34
CA ASP A 22 2.17 5.55 -4.10
C ASP A 22 3.38 5.94 -3.21
N LEU A 23 3.82 5.02 -2.35
CA LEU A 23 5.01 5.23 -1.52
C LEU A 23 6.27 5.32 -2.39
N ASP A 24 6.93 6.47 -2.35
CA ASP A 24 8.26 6.70 -2.93
C ASP A 24 9.25 7.03 -1.81
N CYS A 25 9.90 5.99 -1.29
CA CYS A 25 10.88 6.07 -0.21
C CYS A 25 12.31 6.15 -0.76
N GLY A 26 13.14 7.01 -0.16
CA GLY A 26 14.58 7.07 -0.41
C GLY A 26 15.37 5.91 0.20
N GLY A 27 14.78 5.15 1.13
CA GLY A 27 15.35 3.97 1.75
C GLY A 27 16.08 4.24 3.08
N HIS A 28 15.90 5.43 3.65
CA HIS A 28 16.53 5.85 4.91
C HIS A 28 15.51 6.41 5.93
N GLU A 29 14.25 6.49 5.54
CA GLU A 29 13.13 6.88 6.38
C GLU A 29 12.97 5.93 7.56
N LYS A 30 12.51 6.45 8.70
CA LYS A 30 12.26 5.63 9.90
C LYS A 30 10.87 5.02 9.92
N SER A 31 9.96 5.56 9.11
CA SER A 31 8.55 5.19 9.02
C SER A 31 8.08 5.34 7.58
N LEU A 32 7.15 4.50 7.14
CA LEU A 32 6.51 4.64 5.82
C LEU A 32 5.75 5.97 5.67
N PHE A 33 5.29 6.56 6.78
CA PHE A 33 4.66 7.88 6.79
C PHE A 33 5.63 9.04 6.53
N ASP A 34 6.95 8.79 6.59
CA ASP A 34 7.95 9.81 6.28
C ASP A 34 8.35 9.77 4.79
N CYS A 35 7.96 8.73 4.05
CA CYS A 35 8.22 8.63 2.61
C CYS A 35 7.36 9.64 1.83
N ARG A 36 7.76 9.98 0.61
CA ARG A 36 6.91 10.77 -0.26
C ARG A 36 5.68 9.95 -0.65
N HIS A 37 4.49 10.52 -0.47
CA HIS A 37 3.21 9.91 -0.82
C HIS A 37 2.14 10.99 -1.09
N GLY A 38 1.02 10.61 -1.70
CA GLY A 38 -0.08 11.54 -2.03
C GLY A 38 -0.83 12.11 -0.82
N GLY A 39 -0.82 11.39 0.31
CA GLY A 39 -1.46 11.80 1.56
C GLY A 39 -2.03 10.60 2.32
N VAL A 40 -2.29 10.76 3.61
CA VAL A 40 -2.90 9.69 4.42
C VAL A 40 -4.38 9.53 4.07
N MET A 41 -4.82 8.29 3.84
CA MET A 41 -6.18 7.96 3.37
C MET A 41 -6.55 8.61 2.02
N GLN A 42 -5.57 9.08 1.25
CA GLN A 42 -5.77 9.61 -0.10
C GLN A 42 -5.19 8.60 -1.09
N HIS A 43 -6.07 7.78 -1.67
CA HIS A 43 -5.71 6.68 -2.53
C HIS A 43 -6.82 6.43 -3.56
N ASP A 44 -6.49 5.80 -4.69
CA ASP A 44 -7.45 5.19 -5.61
C ASP A 44 -7.36 3.65 -5.63
N CYS A 45 -6.52 3.10 -4.75
CA CYS A 45 -6.38 1.68 -4.46
C CYS A 45 -7.64 1.01 -3.89
N TYR A 46 -7.72 -0.30 -4.10
CA TYR A 46 -8.64 -1.25 -3.47
C TYR A 46 -7.85 -2.28 -2.66
N HIS A 47 -8.51 -2.98 -1.72
CA HIS A 47 -7.84 -4.03 -0.95
C HIS A 47 -7.29 -5.20 -1.78
N SER A 48 -7.68 -5.33 -3.06
CA SER A 48 -7.03 -6.25 -4.00
C SER A 48 -5.60 -5.85 -4.36
N GLU A 49 -5.15 -4.66 -4.00
CA GLU A 49 -3.83 -4.09 -4.25
C GLU A 49 -3.00 -3.94 -2.96
N ASP A 50 -3.53 -4.38 -1.81
CA ASP A 50 -2.83 -4.30 -0.53
C ASP A 50 -1.46 -4.99 -0.61
N VAL A 51 -0.42 -4.23 -0.27
CA VAL A 51 0.96 -4.71 -0.27
C VAL A 51 1.30 -5.40 1.05
N GLY A 52 2.09 -6.48 0.97
CA GLY A 52 2.76 -7.08 2.12
C GLY A 52 4.19 -7.48 1.76
N VAL A 53 5.06 -7.53 2.77
CA VAL A 53 6.49 -7.85 2.62
C VAL A 53 6.88 -8.99 3.54
N ASP A 54 7.86 -9.79 3.10
CA ASP A 54 8.57 -10.74 3.95
C ASP A 54 9.97 -10.19 4.21
N CYS A 55 10.34 -10.06 5.48
CA CYS A 55 11.61 -9.49 5.88
C CYS A 55 12.65 -10.59 6.06
N GLN A 56 13.87 -10.34 5.59
CA GLN A 56 15.00 -11.20 5.96
C GLN A 56 15.40 -10.92 7.42
N PRO A 57 15.85 -11.94 8.17
CA PRO A 57 16.34 -11.79 9.54
C PRO A 57 17.51 -10.80 9.68
#